data_AF-A1S2Y3-F1
#
_entry.id   AF-A1S2Y3-F1
#
_cell.length_a   1.000
_cell.length_b   1.000
_cell.length_c   1.000
_cell.angle_alpha   90.00
_cell.angle_beta   90.00
_cell.angle_gamma   90.00
#
_symmetry.space_group_name_H-M   'P 1'
#
loop_
_entity.id
_entity.type
_entity.pdbx_description
1 polymer ?
#
loop_
_entity_poly.entity_id
_entity_poly.type
_entity_poly.pdbx_seq_one_letter_code
_entity_poly.pdbx_strand_id
1 'polypeptide(L)'
;MNTRTSADKRGFSGAQVLLIILAVMLLTVVTSFVIIRSYIFPSPFTPVTLSAKEEKKLEAKLDTLGWDSQRPSNRDRQGNAQRGDSDLTPEPYREHDGDRQVTFSEKEVNAMIGRSPEFAERLAIDFSDNLASAKLLIPIPRDFPIMAGETLRVNAGLDIHLDQRRRPVVALVGVSLMGVPLPNAWLGNMKQVNLVSEFGDSGFWNAFADGVEDIEIREGELYIKLKP
;
A
#
# COMPACT_ATOMS: atom_id res chain seq x y z
N MET A 1 76.43 -28.50 3.38
CA MET A 1 75.72 -28.60 2.10
C MET A 1 74.40 -27.87 2.26
N ASN A 2 74.40 -26.55 2.08
CA ASN A 2 73.21 -25.70 2.33
C ASN A 2 72.91 -24.87 1.08
N THR A 3 71.97 -25.32 0.27
CA THR A 3 71.37 -24.52 -0.81
C THR A 3 70.19 -23.75 -0.24
N ARG A 4 70.30 -22.42 -0.15
CA ARG A 4 69.17 -21.54 0.16
C ARG A 4 68.34 -21.38 -1.12
N THR A 5 67.09 -21.82 -1.07
CA THR A 5 66.08 -21.56 -2.11
C THR A 5 65.65 -20.10 -2.01
N SER A 6 65.98 -19.29 -3.02
CA SER A 6 65.40 -17.94 -3.17
C SER A 6 63.98 -18.09 -3.70
N ALA A 7 62.99 -17.78 -2.86
CA ALA A 7 61.60 -17.63 -3.28
C ALA A 7 61.47 -16.32 -4.08
N ASP A 8 61.32 -16.44 -5.39
CA ASP A 8 61.12 -15.32 -6.31
C ASP A 8 59.72 -14.74 -6.09
N LYS A 9 59.65 -13.57 -5.44
CA LYS A 9 58.40 -12.83 -5.25
C LYS A 9 58.08 -12.11 -6.56
N ARG A 10 57.29 -12.74 -7.42
CA ARG A 10 56.71 -12.09 -8.61
C ARG A 10 55.86 -10.89 -8.17
N GLY A 11 56.42 -9.69 -8.31
CA GLY A 11 55.68 -8.44 -8.17
C GLY A 11 54.66 -8.31 -9.30
N PHE A 12 53.49 -7.75 -9.01
CA PHE A 12 52.50 -7.45 -10.04
C PHE A 12 53.10 -6.50 -11.07
N SER A 13 52.99 -6.85 -12.36
CA SER A 13 53.39 -5.98 -13.46
C SER A 13 52.55 -4.70 -13.43
N GLY A 14 53.13 -3.55 -13.77
CA GLY A 14 52.38 -2.27 -13.81
C GLY A 14 51.12 -2.33 -14.67
N ALA A 15 51.12 -3.14 -15.73
CA ALA A 15 49.94 -3.41 -16.56
C ALA A 15 48.86 -4.22 -15.81
N GLN A 16 49.26 -5.19 -14.98
CA GLN A 16 48.33 -5.95 -14.13
C GLN A 16 47.72 -5.06 -13.05
N VAL A 17 48.50 -4.18 -12.43
CA VAL A 17 47.98 -3.20 -11.45
C VAL A 17 46.97 -2.27 -12.10
N LEU A 18 47.26 -1.75 -13.30
CA LEU A 18 46.34 -0.89 -14.05
C LEU A 18 45.04 -1.61 -14.40
N LEU A 19 45.11 -2.87 -14.83
CA LEU A 19 43.93 -3.69 -15.15
C LEU A 19 43.08 -3.98 -13.91
N ILE A 20 43.71 -4.26 -12.76
CA ILE A 20 43.00 -4.45 -11.49
C ILE A 20 42.30 -3.15 -11.07
N ILE A 21 42.97 -2.00 -11.15
CA ILE A 21 42.35 -0.70 -10.81
C ILE A 21 41.14 -0.43 -11.71
N LEU A 22 41.27 -0.68 -13.01
CA LEU A 22 40.19 -0.47 -13.97
C LEU A 22 39.02 -1.44 -13.71
N ALA A 23 39.31 -2.70 -13.39
CA ALA A 23 38.30 -3.69 -13.03
C ALA A 23 37.56 -3.31 -11.73
N VAL A 24 38.28 -2.85 -10.70
CA VAL A 24 37.66 -2.38 -9.45
C VAL A 24 36.82 -1.13 -9.71
N MET A 25 37.32 -0.17 -10.48
CA MET A 25 36.56 1.03 -10.85
C MET A 25 35.27 0.67 -11.59
N LEU A 26 35.34 -0.22 -12.58
CA LEU A 26 34.18 -0.67 -13.34
C LEU A 26 33.19 -1.44 -12.45
N LEU A 27 33.69 -2.28 -11.55
CA LEU A 27 32.88 -2.97 -10.56
C LEU A 27 32.14 -1.97 -9.67
N THR A 28 32.83 -0.94 -9.14
CA THR A 28 32.18 0.07 -8.31
C THR A 28 31.10 0.85 -9.06
N VAL A 29 31.32 1.20 -10.33
CA VAL A 29 30.32 1.88 -11.16
C VAL A 29 29.10 1.00 -11.40
N VAL A 30 29.30 -0.28 -11.76
CA VAL A 30 28.20 -1.23 -11.99
C VAL A 30 27.42 -1.46 -10.69
N THR A 31 28.10 -1.68 -9.56
CA THR A 31 27.46 -1.86 -8.26
C THR A 31 26.67 -0.62 -7.86
N SER A 32 27.23 0.57 -7.97
CA SER A 32 26.52 1.83 -7.70
C SER A 32 25.31 2.00 -8.62
N PHE A 33 25.43 1.71 -9.92
CA PHE A 33 24.31 1.81 -10.86
C PHE A 33 23.17 0.84 -10.51
N VAL A 34 23.49 -0.39 -10.13
CA VAL A 34 22.50 -1.39 -9.69
C VAL A 34 21.81 -0.96 -8.40
N ILE A 35 22.57 -0.46 -7.41
CA ILE A 35 22.01 0.05 -6.15
C ILE A 35 21.07 1.23 -6.42
N ILE A 36 21.52 2.22 -7.19
CA ILE A 36 20.71 3.40 -7.53
C ILE A 36 19.42 2.98 -8.23
N ARG A 37 19.53 2.22 -9.33
CA ARG A 37 18.36 1.79 -10.12
C ARG A 37 17.39 0.90 -9.33
N SER A 38 17.90 0.02 -8.46
CA SER A 38 17.05 -0.97 -7.78
C SER A 38 16.48 -0.49 -6.44
N TYR A 39 17.22 0.34 -5.70
CA TYR A 39 16.81 0.79 -4.36
C TYR A 39 16.29 2.22 -4.34
N ILE A 40 16.79 3.12 -5.19
CA ILE A 40 16.44 4.55 -5.14
C ILE A 40 15.25 4.86 -6.05
N PHE A 41 15.07 4.12 -7.16
CA PHE A 41 13.97 4.34 -8.11
C PHE A 41 12.92 3.23 -8.07
N PRO A 42 11.94 3.26 -7.14
CA PRO A 42 10.82 2.33 -7.17
C PRO A 42 9.98 2.55 -8.43
N SER A 43 9.65 1.47 -9.15
CA SER A 43 8.64 1.51 -10.19
C SER A 43 7.26 1.80 -9.58
N PRO A 44 6.37 2.52 -10.29
CA PRO A 44 4.99 2.69 -9.86
C PRO A 44 4.29 1.33 -9.75
N PHE A 45 3.25 1.26 -8.92
CA PHE A 45 2.39 0.08 -8.88
C PHE A 45 1.57 -0.02 -10.16
N THR A 46 1.38 -1.23 -10.66
CA THR A 46 0.42 -1.49 -11.73
C THR A 46 -0.97 -1.65 -11.11
N PRO A 47 -1.99 -0.93 -11.61
CA PRO A 47 -3.34 -1.04 -11.07
C PRO A 47 -3.84 -2.48 -11.06
N VAL A 48 -4.38 -2.92 -9.92
CA VAL A 48 -4.97 -4.26 -9.80
C VAL A 48 -6.28 -4.29 -10.57
N THR A 49 -6.36 -5.15 -11.57
CA THR A 49 -7.59 -5.35 -12.36
C THR A 49 -8.32 -6.61 -11.90
N LEU A 50 -9.63 -6.48 -11.72
CA LEU A 50 -10.53 -7.61 -11.49
C LEU A 50 -11.07 -8.11 -12.83
N SER A 51 -11.28 -9.41 -12.93
CA SER A 51 -12.06 -9.98 -14.04
C SER A 51 -13.54 -9.60 -13.91
N ALA A 52 -14.30 -9.66 -15.00
CA ALA A 52 -15.72 -9.33 -14.99
C ALA A 52 -16.56 -10.16 -14.01
N LYS A 53 -16.11 -11.38 -13.66
CA LYS A 53 -16.76 -12.22 -12.64
C LYS A 53 -16.43 -11.76 -11.22
N GLU A 54 -15.17 -11.40 -10.97
CA GLU A 54 -14.72 -10.89 -9.66
C GLU A 54 -15.32 -9.51 -9.37
N GLU A 55 -15.43 -8.65 -10.39
CA GLU A 55 -16.05 -7.34 -10.26
C GLU A 55 -17.52 -7.44 -9.85
N LYS A 56 -18.29 -8.36 -10.45
CA LYS A 56 -19.69 -8.64 -10.03
C LYS A 56 -19.78 -9.15 -8.60
N LYS A 57 -18.80 -9.97 -8.16
CA LYS A 57 -18.75 -10.47 -6.79
C LYS A 57 -18.47 -9.32 -5.81
N LEU A 58 -17.55 -8.43 -6.16
CA LEU A 58 -17.25 -7.25 -5.38
C LEU A 58 -18.45 -6.29 -5.33
N GLU A 59 -19.13 -6.07 -6.44
CA GLU A 59 -20.33 -5.21 -6.50
C GLU A 59 -21.44 -5.74 -5.58
N ALA A 60 -21.70 -7.05 -5.58
CA ALA A 60 -22.63 -7.67 -4.65
C ALA A 60 -22.20 -7.49 -3.17
N LYS A 61 -20.90 -7.56 -2.87
CA LYS A 61 -20.38 -7.32 -1.51
C LYS A 61 -20.54 -5.88 -1.06
N LEU A 62 -20.33 -4.93 -1.97
CA LEU A 62 -20.51 -3.49 -1.71
C LEU A 62 -21.99 -3.14 -1.51
N ASP A 63 -22.87 -3.77 -2.27
CA ASP A 63 -24.33 -3.63 -2.14
C ASP A 63 -24.82 -4.12 -0.76
N THR A 64 -24.30 -5.25 -0.26
CA THR A 64 -24.56 -5.71 1.12
C THR A 64 -24.16 -4.67 2.18
N LEU A 65 -23.12 -3.88 1.93
CA LEU A 65 -22.69 -2.81 2.83
C LEU A 65 -23.41 -1.48 2.60
N GLY A 66 -24.33 -1.40 1.63
CA GLY A 66 -25.01 -0.16 1.24
C GLY A 66 -24.11 0.87 0.55
N TRP A 67 -22.98 0.43 -0.02
CA TRP A 67 -22.07 1.31 -0.75
C TRP A 67 -22.49 1.37 -2.23
N ASP A 68 -23.33 2.35 -2.58
CA ASP A 68 -23.65 2.67 -3.96
C ASP A 68 -22.39 3.17 -4.68
N SER A 69 -21.71 2.30 -5.43
CA SER A 69 -20.62 2.71 -6.32
C SER A 69 -21.20 3.39 -7.57
N GLN A 70 -21.71 4.59 -7.39
CA GLN A 70 -22.14 5.45 -8.49
C GLN A 70 -20.95 5.62 -9.43
N ARG A 71 -21.00 4.97 -10.60
CA ARG A 71 -20.00 5.15 -11.66
C ARG A 71 -19.94 6.65 -11.94
N PRO A 72 -18.76 7.31 -11.93
CA PRO A 72 -18.66 8.65 -12.45
C PRO A 72 -19.06 8.58 -13.92
N SER A 73 -20.29 9.01 -14.19
CA SER A 73 -20.85 9.05 -15.52
C SER A 73 -20.06 10.11 -16.26
N ASN A 74 -19.17 9.65 -17.13
CA ASN A 74 -18.42 10.47 -18.05
C ASN A 74 -19.43 11.06 -19.06
N ARG A 75 -20.16 12.11 -18.64
CA ARG A 75 -21.23 12.78 -19.40
C ARG A 75 -20.96 14.27 -19.64
N ASP A 76 -19.74 14.73 -19.42
CA ASP A 76 -19.32 16.08 -19.83
C ASP A 76 -18.41 16.02 -21.05
N ARG A 77 -19.00 15.71 -22.22
CA ARG A 77 -18.53 16.09 -23.57
C ARG A 77 -19.39 15.42 -24.64
N GLN A 78 -20.60 15.92 -24.83
CA GLN A 78 -21.15 16.33 -26.13
C GLN A 78 -22.65 16.51 -25.98
N GLY A 79 -23.11 17.70 -26.35
CA GLY A 79 -24.50 18.05 -26.31
C GLY A 79 -25.35 17.18 -27.24
N ASN A 80 -26.62 17.15 -26.84
CA ASN A 80 -27.81 16.73 -27.57
C ASN A 80 -28.35 15.33 -27.24
N ALA A 81 -29.56 15.36 -26.66
CA ALA A 81 -30.58 14.31 -26.59
C ALA A 81 -30.11 12.89 -26.24
N GLN A 82 -30.19 12.56 -24.95
CA GLN A 82 -30.93 11.41 -24.43
C GLN A 82 -30.83 11.51 -22.90
N ARG A 83 -31.90 11.95 -22.22
CA ARG A 83 -32.06 11.73 -20.78
C ARG A 83 -32.24 10.22 -20.59
N GLY A 84 -31.12 9.50 -20.55
CA GLY A 84 -31.05 8.16 -19.98
C GLY A 84 -31.06 8.31 -18.47
N ASP A 85 -32.26 8.57 -17.97
CA ASP A 85 -32.87 7.96 -16.81
C ASP A 85 -31.92 7.02 -16.03
N SER A 86 -31.22 7.59 -15.07
CA SER A 86 -31.02 6.88 -13.81
C SER A 86 -32.24 7.24 -12.95
N ASP A 87 -33.44 6.85 -13.40
CA ASP A 87 -34.62 6.95 -12.54
C ASP A 87 -34.30 6.04 -11.37
N LEU A 88 -34.27 6.61 -10.18
CA LEU A 88 -34.37 5.86 -8.94
C LEU A 88 -35.81 5.33 -8.90
N THR A 89 -36.11 4.30 -9.69
CA THR A 89 -37.41 3.63 -9.64
C THR A 89 -37.58 3.09 -8.23
N PRO A 90 -38.64 3.49 -7.49
CA PRO A 90 -38.84 3.02 -6.13
C PRO A 90 -38.95 1.49 -6.11
N GLU A 91 -37.93 0.83 -5.57
CA GLU A 91 -37.97 -0.60 -5.31
C GLU A 91 -38.54 -0.84 -3.89
N PRO A 92 -39.38 -1.87 -3.70
CA PRO A 92 -39.87 -2.21 -2.37
C PRO A 92 -38.69 -2.59 -1.47
N TYR A 93 -38.58 -1.92 -0.31
CA TYR A 93 -37.56 -2.21 0.69
C TYR A 93 -37.60 -3.70 1.07
N ARG A 94 -36.46 -4.39 0.90
CA ARG A 94 -36.25 -5.77 1.30
C ARG A 94 -34.91 -5.87 2.00
N GLU A 95 -34.95 -6.04 3.31
CA GLU A 95 -33.79 -6.46 4.08
C GLU A 95 -33.61 -7.96 3.85
N HIS A 96 -32.56 -8.35 3.12
CA HIS A 96 -32.19 -9.76 3.05
C HIS A 96 -31.41 -10.08 4.33
N ASP A 97 -31.98 -10.92 5.20
CA ASP A 97 -31.31 -11.45 6.41
C ASP A 97 -30.05 -12.28 6.10
N GLY A 98 -29.68 -12.41 4.83
CA GLY A 98 -28.54 -13.17 4.34
C GLY A 98 -27.23 -12.52 4.77
N ASP A 99 -26.50 -13.24 5.63
CA ASP A 99 -25.16 -13.01 6.13
C ASP A 99 -24.68 -11.57 6.01
N ARG A 100 -24.94 -10.79 7.07
CA ARG A 100 -24.31 -9.50 7.42
C ARG A 100 -22.78 -9.61 7.60
N GLN A 101 -22.16 -10.57 6.94
CA GLN A 101 -20.76 -10.92 7.00
C GLN A 101 -20.19 -10.80 5.59
N VAL A 102 -19.21 -9.93 5.44
CA VAL A 102 -18.55 -9.67 4.17
C VAL A 102 -17.06 -9.89 4.33
N THR A 103 -16.50 -10.72 3.47
CA THR A 103 -15.05 -10.92 3.37
C THR A 103 -14.55 -10.28 2.09
N PHE A 104 -13.60 -9.36 2.19
CA PHE A 104 -12.89 -8.76 1.06
C PHE A 104 -11.51 -9.37 0.93
N SER A 105 -11.17 -9.89 -0.24
CA SER A 105 -9.80 -10.26 -0.54
C SER A 105 -8.92 -9.01 -0.68
N GLU A 106 -7.63 -9.16 -0.44
CA GLU A 106 -6.62 -8.12 -0.69
C GLU A 106 -6.72 -7.57 -2.13
N LYS A 107 -6.96 -8.46 -3.10
CA LYS A 107 -7.14 -8.08 -4.51
C LYS A 107 -8.35 -7.17 -4.71
N GLU A 108 -9.48 -7.47 -4.04
CA GLU A 108 -10.69 -6.64 -4.11
C GLU A 108 -10.45 -5.27 -3.47
N VAL A 109 -9.79 -5.20 -2.32
CA VAL A 109 -9.44 -3.92 -1.66
C VAL A 109 -8.50 -3.09 -2.53
N ASN A 110 -7.44 -3.70 -3.07
CA ASN A 110 -6.51 -3.01 -3.97
C ASN A 110 -7.19 -2.56 -5.28
N ALA A 111 -8.14 -3.33 -5.80
CA ALA A 111 -8.93 -2.90 -6.95
C ALA A 111 -9.84 -1.71 -6.63
N MET A 112 -10.41 -1.64 -5.42
CA MET A 112 -11.17 -0.48 -4.95
C MET A 112 -10.28 0.76 -4.83
N ILE A 113 -9.09 0.63 -4.23
CA ILE A 113 -8.10 1.72 -4.15
C ILE A 113 -7.70 2.18 -5.56
N GLY A 114 -7.51 1.24 -6.47
CA GLY A 114 -7.19 1.47 -7.88
C GLY A 114 -8.28 2.20 -8.67
N ARG A 115 -9.51 2.35 -8.16
CA ARG A 115 -10.55 3.17 -8.81
C ARG A 115 -10.18 4.65 -8.84
N SER A 116 -9.37 5.11 -7.88
CA SER A 116 -8.82 6.47 -7.90
C SER A 116 -7.48 6.48 -8.64
N PRO A 117 -7.33 7.24 -9.74
CA PRO A 117 -6.08 7.34 -10.47
C PRO A 117 -4.90 7.82 -9.60
N GLU A 118 -5.16 8.66 -8.60
CA GLU A 118 -4.11 9.17 -7.71
C GLU A 118 -3.51 8.09 -6.82
N PHE A 119 -4.32 7.10 -6.43
CA PHE A 119 -3.89 6.02 -5.53
C PHE A 119 -3.47 4.75 -6.28
N ALA A 120 -4.01 4.49 -7.47
CA ALA A 120 -3.77 3.26 -8.22
C ALA A 120 -2.29 2.92 -8.45
N GLU A 121 -1.46 3.94 -8.65
CA GLU A 121 -0.02 3.78 -8.89
C GLU A 121 0.84 3.99 -7.64
N ARG A 122 0.22 4.46 -6.55
CA ARG A 122 0.94 4.98 -5.37
C ARG A 122 0.66 4.20 -4.10
N LEU A 123 -0.49 3.56 -3.97
CA LEU A 123 -0.92 2.89 -2.75
C LEU A 123 -1.29 1.43 -3.05
N ALA A 124 -0.72 0.53 -2.26
CA ALA A 124 -1.14 -0.87 -2.22
C ALA A 124 -1.25 -1.32 -0.77
N ILE A 125 -2.21 -2.18 -0.49
CA ILE A 125 -2.44 -2.81 0.81
C ILE A 125 -2.12 -4.30 0.71
N ASP A 126 -1.55 -4.84 1.76
CA ASP A 126 -1.18 -6.24 1.93
C ASP A 126 -1.74 -6.70 3.28
N PHE A 127 -2.47 -7.82 3.29
CA PHE A 127 -3.12 -8.33 4.50
C PHE A 127 -2.41 -9.58 5.02
N SER A 128 -2.00 -9.50 6.29
CA SER A 128 -1.42 -10.60 7.06
C SER A 128 -2.16 -10.74 8.38
N ASP A 129 -2.03 -11.88 9.05
CA ASP A 129 -2.75 -12.15 10.31
C ASP A 129 -2.62 -10.99 11.34
N ASN A 130 -3.75 -10.31 11.60
CA ASN A 130 -3.89 -9.13 12.47
C ASN A 130 -3.09 -7.87 12.06
N LEU A 131 -2.62 -7.78 10.82
CA LEU A 131 -1.84 -6.64 10.35
C LEU A 131 -2.15 -6.29 8.89
N ALA A 132 -2.56 -5.04 8.68
CA ALA A 132 -2.65 -4.44 7.36
C ALA A 132 -1.37 -3.65 7.07
N SER A 133 -0.66 -4.02 6.01
CA SER A 133 0.55 -3.35 5.55
C SER A 133 0.23 -2.44 4.36
N ALA A 134 0.42 -1.14 4.51
CA ALA A 134 0.28 -0.16 3.44
C ALA A 134 1.65 0.18 2.84
N LYS A 135 1.79 0.03 1.52
CA LYS A 135 2.95 0.50 0.75
C LYS A 135 2.55 1.74 -0.03
N LEU A 136 3.24 2.85 0.22
CA LEU A 136 2.96 4.16 -0.35
C LEU A 136 4.17 4.71 -1.11
N LEU A 137 3.96 5.19 -2.32
CA LEU A 137 4.94 5.86 -3.17
C LEU A 137 4.61 7.36 -3.21
N ILE A 138 5.42 8.17 -2.55
CA ILE A 138 5.23 9.62 -2.45
C ILE A 138 6.25 10.31 -3.38
N PRO A 139 5.82 11.02 -4.44
CA PRO A 139 6.74 11.80 -5.26
C PRO A 139 7.22 13.03 -4.49
N ILE A 140 8.53 13.22 -4.43
CA ILE A 140 9.17 14.39 -3.80
C ILE A 140 9.16 15.55 -4.80
N PRO A 141 8.66 16.74 -4.41
CA PRO A 141 8.68 17.93 -5.25
C PRO A 141 10.08 18.30 -5.75
N ARG A 142 10.18 18.93 -6.93
CA ARG A 142 11.49 19.27 -7.55
C ARG A 142 12.24 20.41 -6.87
N ASP A 143 11.55 21.16 -6.03
CA ASP A 143 12.04 22.28 -5.23
C ASP A 143 12.53 21.84 -3.84
N PHE A 144 12.46 20.55 -3.51
CA PHE A 144 12.99 20.03 -2.26
C PHE A 144 14.53 20.05 -2.24
N PRO A 145 15.16 20.38 -1.09
CA PRO A 145 16.61 20.48 -1.01
C PRO A 145 17.34 19.14 -1.14
N ILE A 146 16.64 18.02 -0.92
CA ILE A 146 17.19 16.66 -0.91
C ILE A 146 16.22 15.73 -1.65
N MET A 147 16.73 14.87 -2.55
CA MET A 147 15.95 13.89 -3.32
C MET A 147 14.80 14.51 -4.15
N ALA A 148 14.99 15.73 -4.65
CA ALA A 148 14.03 16.42 -5.49
C ALA A 148 13.70 15.65 -6.78
N GLY A 149 12.41 15.47 -7.07
CA GLY A 149 11.93 14.75 -8.25
C GLY A 149 11.98 13.22 -8.13
N GLU A 150 12.44 12.69 -7.00
CA GLU A 150 12.49 11.25 -6.72
C GLU A 150 11.20 10.74 -6.07
N THR A 151 11.01 9.41 -6.09
CA THR A 151 9.85 8.77 -5.44
C THR A 151 10.27 8.10 -4.14
N LEU A 152 9.64 8.51 -3.05
CA LEU A 152 9.87 8.00 -1.71
C LEU A 152 8.99 6.78 -1.43
N ARG A 153 9.60 5.62 -1.16
CA ARG A 153 8.88 4.42 -0.75
C ARG A 153 8.70 4.40 0.77
N VAL A 154 7.45 4.46 1.20
CA VAL A 154 7.04 4.34 2.60
C VAL A 154 6.29 3.02 2.77
N ASN A 155 6.62 2.24 3.80
CA ASN A 155 5.76 1.13 4.22
C ASN A 155 5.29 1.39 5.66
N ALA A 156 3.99 1.23 5.90
CA ALA A 156 3.37 1.38 7.21
C ALA A 156 2.63 0.10 7.59
N GLY A 157 2.82 -0.38 8.82
CA GLY A 157 2.04 -1.47 9.39
C GLY A 157 0.94 -0.91 10.29
N LEU A 158 -0.29 -1.33 10.07
CA LEU A 158 -1.49 -0.92 10.79
C LEU A 158 -2.12 -2.13 11.46
N ASP A 159 -2.33 -2.03 12.77
CA ASP A 159 -3.15 -2.95 13.54
C ASP A 159 -4.56 -2.37 13.60
N ILE A 160 -5.54 -3.11 13.09
CA ILE A 160 -6.95 -2.69 13.00
C ILE A 160 -7.79 -3.76 13.66
N HIS A 161 -8.48 -3.39 14.74
CA HIS A 161 -9.38 -4.28 15.46
C HIS A 161 -10.42 -3.48 16.26
N LEU A 162 -11.42 -4.19 16.78
CA LEU A 162 -12.34 -3.65 17.79
C LEU A 162 -11.85 -4.03 19.19
N ASP A 163 -11.77 -3.07 20.11
CA ASP A 163 -11.39 -3.35 21.50
C ASP A 163 -12.52 -4.11 22.25
N GLN A 164 -12.26 -4.51 23.49
CA GLN A 164 -13.25 -5.19 24.34
C GLN A 164 -14.54 -4.38 24.57
N ARG A 165 -14.48 -3.06 24.39
CA ARG A 165 -15.61 -2.12 24.50
C ARG A 165 -16.22 -1.79 23.13
N ARG A 166 -15.82 -2.52 22.08
CA ARG A 166 -16.21 -2.33 20.67
C ARG A 166 -15.86 -0.95 20.11
N ARG A 167 -14.79 -0.34 20.62
CA ARG A 167 -14.26 0.90 20.04
C ARG A 167 -13.28 0.55 18.94
N PRO A 168 -13.33 1.25 17.80
CA PRO A 168 -12.40 1.02 16.71
C PRO A 168 -11.00 1.46 17.12
N VAL A 169 -10.05 0.55 16.94
CA VAL A 169 -8.63 0.79 17.16
C VAL A 169 -7.93 0.68 15.82
N VAL A 170 -7.25 1.75 15.45
CA VAL A 170 -6.31 1.76 14.32
C VAL A 170 -4.97 2.23 14.85
N ALA A 171 -4.08 1.29 15.13
CA ALA A 171 -2.78 1.58 15.73
C ALA A 171 -1.65 1.46 14.71
N LEU A 172 -0.78 2.47 14.67
CA LEU A 172 0.40 2.45 13.81
C LEU A 172 1.51 1.57 14.43
N VAL A 173 1.67 0.34 13.95
CA VAL A 173 2.69 -0.60 14.46
C VAL A 173 4.09 -0.10 14.11
N GLY A 174 4.28 0.40 12.89
CA GLY A 174 5.56 0.92 12.45
C GLY A 174 5.53 1.57 11.08
N VAL A 175 6.57 2.36 10.81
CA VAL A 175 6.81 2.99 9.51
C VAL A 175 8.25 2.72 9.11
N SER A 176 8.46 2.41 7.85
CA SER A 176 9.77 2.28 7.23
C SER A 176 9.86 3.16 5.99
N LEU A 177 11.06 3.69 5.75
CA LEU A 177 11.40 4.52 4.63
C LEU A 177 12.49 3.86 3.83
N MET A 178 12.23 3.54 2.55
CA MET A 178 13.19 2.83 1.69
C MET A 178 13.71 1.53 2.32
N GLY A 179 12.87 0.85 3.13
CA GLY A 179 13.23 -0.37 3.87
C GLY A 179 13.92 -0.14 5.22
N VAL A 180 14.24 1.11 5.58
CA VAL A 180 14.84 1.47 6.88
C VAL A 180 13.73 1.85 7.87
N PRO A 181 13.59 1.17 9.02
CA PRO A 181 12.56 1.50 10.00
C PRO A 181 12.83 2.87 10.65
N LEU A 182 11.80 3.70 10.75
CA LEU A 182 11.90 5.01 11.38
C LEU A 182 11.79 4.89 12.91
N PRO A 183 12.64 5.60 13.70
CA PRO A 183 12.51 5.67 15.15
C PRO A 183 11.19 6.31 15.60
N ASN A 184 10.63 5.87 16.73
CA ASN A 184 9.37 6.43 17.24
C ASN A 184 9.46 7.95 17.53
N ALA A 185 10.59 8.39 18.07
CA ALA A 185 10.82 9.81 18.38
C ALA A 185 10.74 10.72 17.15
N TRP A 186 11.13 10.23 15.97
CA TRP A 186 11.06 10.99 14.71
C TRP A 186 9.64 11.04 14.14
N LEU A 187 8.81 10.09 14.53
CA LEU A 187 7.39 10.06 14.22
C LEU A 187 6.57 10.78 15.29
N GLY A 188 7.18 11.61 16.15
CA GLY A 188 6.47 12.33 17.20
C GLY A 188 5.82 11.43 18.27
N ASN A 189 6.40 10.25 18.51
CA ASN A 189 5.85 9.22 19.40
C ASN A 189 4.49 8.63 18.97
N MET A 190 4.16 8.68 17.67
CA MET A 190 2.89 8.21 17.14
C MET A 190 2.79 6.68 16.96
N LYS A 191 3.87 5.90 17.13
CA LYS A 191 3.75 4.43 17.07
C LYS A 191 2.88 3.93 18.21
N GLN A 192 2.00 3.00 17.89
CA GLN A 192 1.04 2.37 18.81
C GLN A 192 -0.02 3.34 19.36
N VAL A 193 -0.08 4.57 18.87
CA VAL A 193 -1.18 5.49 19.18
C VAL A 193 -2.38 5.09 18.33
N ASN A 194 -3.56 5.04 18.97
CA ASN A 194 -4.81 4.84 18.25
C ASN A 194 -5.14 6.11 17.45
N LEU A 195 -5.01 6.02 16.13
CA LEU A 195 -5.22 7.12 15.20
C LEU A 195 -6.68 7.57 15.16
N VAL A 196 -7.63 6.69 15.48
CA VAL A 196 -9.04 7.05 15.56
C VAL A 196 -9.30 8.00 16.72
N SER A 197 -8.71 7.73 17.88
CA SER A 197 -8.86 8.62 19.04
C SER A 197 -8.11 9.94 18.89
N GLU A 198 -7.00 9.95 18.14
CA GLU A 198 -6.13 11.12 18.03
C GLU A 198 -6.50 12.05 16.86
N PHE A 199 -6.91 11.49 15.71
CA PHE A 199 -7.14 12.24 14.47
C PHE A 199 -8.50 11.99 13.82
N GLY A 200 -9.29 11.06 14.35
CA GLY A 200 -10.63 10.77 13.83
C GLY A 200 -11.63 11.82 14.29
N ASP A 201 -12.50 12.25 13.38
CA ASP A 201 -13.73 12.91 13.80
C ASP A 201 -14.54 11.88 14.59
N SER A 202 -14.66 12.11 15.90
CA SER A 202 -15.28 11.16 16.84
C SER A 202 -16.67 10.68 16.38
N GLY A 203 -17.39 11.46 15.55
CA GLY A 203 -18.70 11.09 15.02
C GLY A 203 -18.68 9.92 14.03
N PHE A 204 -17.86 9.98 12.98
CA PHE A 204 -17.87 8.96 11.91
C PHE A 204 -17.41 7.59 12.43
N TRP A 205 -16.28 7.55 13.12
CA TRP A 205 -15.68 6.28 13.56
C TRP A 205 -16.53 5.57 14.61
N ASN A 206 -17.18 6.33 15.50
CA ASN A 206 -18.13 5.75 16.45
C ASN A 206 -19.35 5.19 15.73
N ALA A 207 -19.95 5.95 14.79
CA ALA A 207 -21.10 5.46 14.02
C ALA A 207 -20.77 4.20 13.20
N PHE A 208 -19.58 4.15 12.59
CA PHE A 208 -19.10 2.96 11.89
C PHE A 208 -18.96 1.76 12.83
N ALA A 209 -18.27 1.92 13.96
CA ALA A 209 -18.10 0.85 14.94
C ALA A 209 -19.41 0.42 15.62
N ASP A 210 -20.38 1.32 15.73
CA ASP A 210 -21.71 0.99 16.20
C ASP A 210 -22.46 0.08 15.22
N GLY A 211 -22.24 0.21 13.91
CA GLY A 211 -22.81 -0.67 12.89
C GLY A 211 -22.07 -2.02 12.71
N VAL A 212 -20.86 -2.16 13.24
CA VAL A 212 -20.02 -3.34 13.03
C VAL A 212 -19.92 -4.18 14.30
N GLU A 213 -20.22 -5.48 14.19
CA GLU A 213 -20.08 -6.46 15.26
C GLU A 213 -18.62 -6.92 15.42
N ASP A 214 -17.94 -7.19 14.31
CA ASP A 214 -16.57 -7.69 14.30
C ASP A 214 -15.79 -7.25 13.05
N ILE A 215 -14.48 -7.04 13.22
CA ILE A 215 -13.53 -6.75 12.14
C ILE A 215 -12.26 -7.55 12.40
N GLU A 216 -11.88 -8.39 11.44
CA GLU A 216 -10.69 -9.22 11.54
C GLU A 216 -9.87 -9.15 10.25
N ILE A 217 -8.56 -8.98 10.39
CA ILE A 217 -7.61 -9.10 9.28
C ILE A 217 -6.98 -10.47 9.36
N ARG A 218 -7.16 -11.26 8.31
CA ARG A 218 -6.56 -12.58 8.14
C ARG A 218 -5.63 -12.55 6.94
N GLU A 219 -4.82 -13.58 6.79
CA GLU A 219 -3.95 -13.74 5.62
C GLU A 219 -4.72 -13.54 4.29
N GLY A 220 -4.39 -12.45 3.57
CA GLY A 220 -4.96 -12.09 2.28
C GLY A 220 -6.43 -11.62 2.28
N GLU A 221 -7.08 -11.47 3.43
CA GLU A 221 -8.49 -11.06 3.49
C GLU A 221 -8.86 -10.21 4.72
N LEU A 222 -9.83 -9.30 4.51
CA LEU A 222 -10.49 -8.49 5.51
C LEU A 222 -11.90 -9.01 5.74
N TYR A 223 -12.18 -9.48 6.94
CA TYR A 223 -13.50 -9.93 7.37
C TYR A 223 -14.21 -8.84 8.17
N ILE A 224 -15.48 -8.57 7.82
CA ILE A 224 -16.33 -7.60 8.50
C ILE A 224 -17.67 -8.28 8.78
N LYS A 225 -18.14 -8.20 10.03
CA LYS A 225 -19.46 -8.64 10.45
C LYS A 225 -20.26 -7.44 10.93
N LEU A 226 -21.40 -7.14 10.32
CA LEU A 226 -22.30 -6.06 10.74
C LEU A 226 -23.26 -6.53 11.83
N LYS A 227 -23.71 -5.58 12.66
CA LYS A 227 -24.71 -5.85 13.68
C LYS A 227 -26.10 -6.08 13.08
N PRO A 228 -26.95 -6.88 13.75
CA PRO A 228 -28.38 -6.98 13.46
C PRO A 228 -29.10 -5.63 13.68
#